data_AF-T1BFV4-F1
#
_entry.id   AF-T1BFV4-F1
#
_cell.length_a   1.000
_cell.length_b   1.000
_cell.length_c   1.000
_cell.angle_alpha   90.00
_cell.angle_beta   90.00
_cell.angle_gamma   90.00
#
_symmetry.space_group_name_H-M   'P 1'
#
loop_
_entity.id
_entity.type
_entity.pdbx_description
1 polymer ?
#
loop_
_entity_poly.entity_id
_entity_poly.type
_entity_poly.pdbx_seq_one_letter_code
_entity_poly.pdbx_strand_id
1 'polypeptide(L)' 'MDVALVDPTRARVPSIKLDALMEMIEEVVADGHRVLVFSQFTRFLVSARERVAAAGIAYAYLDGRTRRRDRAIAAFREGG' A
#
# COMPACT_ATOMS: atom_id res chain seq x y z
N MET A 1 0.04 23.54 -8.23
CA MET A 1 1.40 24.03 -7.95
C MET A 1 2.12 22.92 -7.21
N ASP A 2 2.81 22.05 -7.93
CA ASP A 2 3.44 20.84 -7.39
C ASP A 2 4.84 21.14 -6.82
N VAL A 3 4.94 21.26 -5.50
CA VAL A 3 6.20 21.40 -4.76
C VAL A 3 6.74 20.01 -4.42
N ALA A 4 7.24 19.30 -5.44
CA ALA A 4 7.96 18.04 -5.28
C ALA A 4 9.39 18.08 -5.85
N LEU A 5 9.88 19.27 -6.20
CA LEU A 5 11.30 19.51 -6.46
C LEU A 5 11.91 20.10 -5.20
N VAL A 6 13.10 19.60 -4.83
CA VAL A 6 13.93 19.95 -3.68
C VAL A 6 13.69 19.08 -2.42
N ASP A 7 14.48 18.01 -2.30
CA ASP A 7 15.33 17.67 -1.15
C ASP A 7 15.40 16.13 -0.89
N PRO A 8 16.58 15.49 -0.98
CA PRO A 8 16.74 14.06 -0.66
C PRO A 8 16.55 13.71 0.82
N THR A 9 16.35 14.69 1.72
CA THR A 9 16.05 14.47 3.14
C THR A 9 14.54 14.43 3.46
N ARG A 10 13.67 14.60 2.45
CA ARG A 10 12.20 14.52 2.59
C ARG A 10 11.62 13.10 2.58
N ALA A 11 12.37 12.10 3.08
CA ALA A 11 11.87 10.74 3.28
C ALA A 11 10.70 10.63 4.28
N ARG A 12 10.31 11.74 4.94
CA ARG A 12 9.16 11.87 5.85
C ARG A 12 8.18 12.97 5.42
N VAL A 13 7.93 13.18 4.13
CA VAL A 13 6.76 13.99 3.74
C VAL A 13 5.50 13.22 4.12
N PRO A 14 4.56 13.80 4.90
CA PRO A 14 3.20 13.27 5.01
C PRO A 14 2.62 13.25 3.60
N SER A 15 2.60 12.08 2.98
CA SER A 15 2.01 11.94 1.66
C SER A 15 0.51 11.94 1.86
N ILE A 16 -0.14 13.07 1.60
CA ILE A 16 -1.61 13.22 1.71
C ILE A 16 -2.34 12.05 1.02
N LYS A 17 -1.81 11.55 -0.09
CA LYS A 17 -2.34 10.37 -0.79
C LYS A 17 -2.22 9.07 0.02
N LEU A 18 -1.08 8.85 0.68
CA LEU A 18 -0.93 7.70 1.58
C LEU A 18 -1.76 7.87 2.85
N ASP A 19 -1.90 9.09 3.37
CA ASP A 19 -2.70 9.35 4.57
C ASP A 19 -4.18 9.04 4.28
N ALA A 20 -4.74 9.58 3.19
CA ALA A 20 -6.09 9.25 2.74
C ALA A 20 -6.27 7.77 2.38
N LEU A 21 -5.25 7.13 1.80
CA LEU A 21 -5.29 5.70 1.54
C LEU A 21 -5.42 4.89 2.83
N MET A 22 -4.67 5.25 3.88
CA MET A 22 -4.74 4.54 5.16
C MET A 22 -6.11 4.71 5.81
N GLU A 23 -6.70 5.90 5.77
CA GLU A 23 -8.06 6.14 6.28
C GLU A 23 -9.08 5.22 5.60
N MET A 24 -9.06 5.14 4.26
CA MET A 24 -9.95 4.23 3.51
C MET A 24 -9.68 2.75 3.81
N ILE A 25 -8.41 2.35 4.00
CA ILE A 25 -8.07 0.96 4.32
C ILE A 25 -8.59 0.61 5.71
N GLU A 26 -8.38 1.47 6.71
CA GLU A 26 -8.79 1.24 8.09
C GLU A 26 -10.31 1.11 8.20
N GLU A 27 -11.07 1.97 7.51
CA GLU A 27 -12.53 1.90 7.46
C GLU A 27 -13.01 0.56 6.88
N VAL A 28 -12.50 0.16 5.70
CA VAL A 28 -12.94 -1.07 5.03
C VAL A 28 -12.54 -2.32 5.82
N VAL A 29 -11.35 -2.32 6.44
CA VAL A 29 -10.89 -3.44 7.27
C VAL A 29 -11.69 -3.54 8.57
N ALA A 30 -12.08 -2.40 9.17
CA ALA A 30 -12.94 -2.38 10.36
C ALA A 30 -14.32 -3.04 10.08
N ASP A 31 -14.83 -2.90 8.86
CA ASP A 31 -16.06 -3.56 8.39
C ASP A 31 -15.84 -5.03 7.98
N GLY A 32 -14.63 -5.58 8.16
CA GLY A 32 -14.29 -6.97 7.83
C GLY A 32 -14.15 -7.23 6.33
N HIS A 33 -14.00 -6.18 5.52
CA HIS A 33 -13.85 -6.28 4.08
C HIS A 33 -12.38 -6.24 3.65
N ARG A 34 -12.11 -6.78 2.46
CA ARG A 34 -10.76 -6.80 1.87
C ARG A 34 -10.61 -5.65 0.87
N VAL A 35 -9.48 -4.95 0.94
CA VAL A 35 -9.12 -3.88 0.00
C VAL A 35 -8.07 -4.40 -1.00
N LEU A 36 -8.22 -4.02 -2.27
CA LEU A 36 -7.22 -4.26 -3.31
C LEU A 36 -6.71 -2.93 -3.86
N VAL A 37 -5.42 -2.65 -3.66
CA VAL A 37 -4.80 -1.39 -4.07
C VAL A 37 -3.92 -1.60 -5.31
N PHE A 38 -4.16 -0.83 -6.36
CA PHE A 38 -3.32 -0.79 -7.56
C PHE A 38 -2.60 0.55 -7.67
N SER A 39 -1.35 0.51 -8.12
CA SER A 39 -0.61 1.72 -8.46
C SER A 39 0.41 1.45 -9.54
N GLN A 40 0.55 2.39 -10.47
CA GLN A 40 1.64 2.39 -11.46
C GLN A 40 3.00 2.77 -10.84
N PHE A 41 3.00 3.25 -9.59
CA PHE A 41 4.22 3.67 -8.87
C PHE A 41 4.58 2.65 -7.80
N THR A 42 5.54 1.77 -8.09
CA THR A 42 6.00 0.73 -7.14
C THR A 42 6.44 1.32 -5.80
N ARG A 43 7.09 2.50 -5.81
CA ARG A 43 7.50 3.20 -4.58
C ARG A 43 6.31 3.57 -3.68
N PHE A 44 5.17 3.95 -4.26
CA PHE A 44 3.96 4.23 -3.50
C PHE A 44 3.44 2.97 -2.79
N LEU A 45 3.43 1.83 -3.49
CA LEU A 45 3.01 0.55 -2.87
C LEU A 45 3.98 0.10 -1.77
N VAL A 46 5.27 0.38 -1.89
CA VAL A 46 6.26 0.12 -0.82
C VAL A 46 5.94 0.94 0.43
N SER A 47 5.68 2.25 0.27
CA SER A 47 5.34 3.11 1.41
C SER A 47 3.97 2.77 2.02
N ALA A 48 2.97 2.41 1.20
CA ALA A 48 1.67 1.94 1.69
C ALA A 48 1.82 0.67 2.52
N ARG A 49 2.61 -0.30 2.02
CA ARG A 49 2.92 -1.55 2.71
C ARG A 49 3.53 -1.32 4.10
N GLU A 50 4.48 -0.39 4.23
CA GLU A 50 5.11 -0.07 5.50
C GLU A 50 4.11 0.46 6.53
N ARG A 51 3.15 1.28 6.10
CA ARG A 51 2.11 1.82 6.98
C ARG A 51 1.06 0.77 7.37
N VAL A 52 0.61 -0.03 6.42
CA VAL A 52 -0.31 -1.15 6.68
C VAL A 52 0.32 -2.16 7.65
N ALA A 53 1.61 -2.45 7.48
CA ALA A 53 2.37 -3.28 8.42
C ALA A 53 2.47 -2.65 9.82
N ALA A 54 2.76 -1.34 9.90
CA ALA A 54 2.84 -0.61 11.17
C ALA A 54 1.48 -0.53 11.89
N ALA A 55 0.37 -0.54 11.14
CA ALA A 55 -1.00 -0.60 11.66
C ALA A 55 -1.44 -2.02 12.07
N GLY A 56 -0.60 -3.04 11.86
CA GLY A 56 -0.93 -4.44 12.19
C GLY A 56 -1.96 -5.08 11.26
N ILE A 57 -2.22 -4.48 10.10
CA ILE A 57 -3.21 -4.97 9.13
C ILE A 57 -2.55 -6.05 8.26
N ALA A 58 -3.19 -7.21 8.13
CA ALA A 58 -2.72 -8.28 7.25
C ALA A 58 -2.78 -7.84 5.78
N TYR A 59 -1.71 -8.12 5.02
CA TYR A 59 -1.64 -7.73 3.61
C TYR A 59 -0.84 -8.73 2.77
N ALA A 60 -1.11 -8.73 1.46
CA ALA A 60 -0.27 -9.35 0.45
C ALA A 60 0.28 -8.27 -0.49
N TYR A 61 1.52 -8.42 -0.94
CA TYR A 61 2.17 -7.48 -1.85
C TYR A 61 2.49 -8.17 -3.19
N LEU A 62 2.17 -7.49 -4.29
CA LEU A 62 2.43 -7.98 -5.63
C LEU A 62 2.83 -6.82 -6.55
N ASP A 63 3.96 -6.96 -7.25
CA ASP A 63 4.43 -6.00 -8.24
C ASP A 63 4.89 -6.67 -9.54
N GLY A 64 5.23 -5.87 -10.56
CA GLY A 64 5.69 -6.35 -11.86
C GLY A 64 7.06 -7.05 -11.84
N ARG A 65 7.79 -7.03 -10.71
CA ARG A 65 9.04 -7.78 -10.52
C ARG A 65 8.80 -9.15 -9.89
N THR A 66 7.58 -9.39 -9.42
CA THR A 66 7.20 -10.63 -8.76
C THR A 66 7.05 -11.75 -9.79
N ARG A 67 8.06 -12.61 -9.90
CA ARG A 67 8.10 -13.75 -10.84
C ARG A 67 6.97 -14.78 -10.67
N ARG A 68 6.29 -14.83 -9.51
CA ARG A 68 5.23 -15.81 -9.20
C ARG A 68 3.89 -15.13 -8.90
N ARG A 69 3.39 -14.38 -9.89
CA ARG A 69 2.16 -13.59 -9.80
C ARG A 69 0.95 -14.40 -9.33
N ASP A 70 0.77 -15.58 -9.90
CA ASP A 70 -0.42 -16.42 -9.65
C ASP A 70 -0.49 -16.90 -8.19
N ARG A 71 0.65 -17.19 -7.57
CA ARG A 71 0.73 -17.64 -6.18
C ARG A 71 0.38 -16.53 -5.19
N ALA A 72 0.79 -15.30 -5.46
CA ALA A 72 0.44 -14.14 -4.63
C ALA A 72 -1.05 -13.80 -4.74
N ILE A 73 -1.63 -13.94 -5.94
CA ILE A 73 -3.06 -13.78 -6.17
C ILE A 73 -3.85 -14.87 -5.42
N ALA A 74 -3.41 -16.12 -5.47
CA ALA A 74 -4.04 -17.22 -4.73
C ALA A 74 -4.05 -16.96 -3.22
N ALA A 75 -2.90 -16.59 -2.64
CA ALA A 75 -2.80 -16.28 -1.21
C ALA A 75 -3.72 -15.13 -0.77
N PHE A 76 -3.90 -14.10 -1.60
CA PHE A 76 -4.84 -13.01 -1.32
C PHE A 76 -6.31 -13.47 -1.38
N ARG A 77 -6.66 -14.41 -2.28
CA ARG A 77 -8.04 -14.90 -2.45
C ARG A 77 -8.43 -15.95 -1.42
N GLU A 78 -7.47 -16.73 -0.93
CA GLU A 78 -7.71 -17.86 -0.02
C GLU A 78 -7.66 -17.48 1.46
N GLY A 79 -7.29 -16.23 1.79
CA GLY A 79 -7.32 -15.72 3.16
C GLY A 79 -6.06 -16.08 3.95
N GLY A 80 -5.02 -15.26 3.79
CA GLY A 80 -3.91 -15.22 4.74
C GLY A 80 -4.30 -14.59 6.06
#